data_AF-A0A1F8ZTA7-F1
#
_entry.id   AF-A0A1F8ZTA7-F1
#
_cell.length_a   1.000
_cell.length_b   1.000
_cell.length_c   1.000
_cell.angle_alpha   90.00
_cell.angle_beta   90.00
_cell.angle_gamma   90.00
#
_symmetry.space_group_name_H-M   'P 1'
#
loop_
_entity.id
_entity.type
_entity.pdbx_description
1 polymer ?
#
loop_
_entity_poly.entity_id
_entity_poly.type
_entity_poly.pdbx_seq_one_letter_code
_entity_poly.pdbx_strand_id
1 'polypeptide(L)'
;MKNIIFPTLIFLFILIPPCWAETYENWVAKCRSYKDVADWLNENFHYDPDGIRKGANTKQDNQKFLKVKGSEETFRCKTGLSLEAVVFAKHTLNRINPDYRAEIIHLLPEKSSAHYVCGFHLGGKLFIMDYGSPYENMIGTHGPFENLDEYV
;
A
#
# COMPACT_ATOMS: atom_id res chain seq x y z
N MET A 1 6.92 -56.01 37.17
CA MET A 1 6.06 -55.13 36.35
C MET A 1 6.89 -53.93 35.92
N LYS A 2 7.06 -53.73 34.60
CA LYS A 2 7.78 -52.61 33.99
C LYS A 2 6.97 -51.33 34.19
N ASN A 3 7.57 -50.23 34.60
CA ASN A 3 7.02 -48.90 34.32
C ASN A 3 8.14 -47.97 33.81
N ILE A 4 7.82 -47.40 32.65
CA ILE A 4 8.66 -46.71 31.69
C ILE A 4 8.95 -45.30 32.18
N ILE A 5 10.22 -44.91 32.15
CA ILE A 5 10.66 -43.52 32.29
C ILE A 5 10.21 -42.79 31.02
N PHE A 6 9.22 -41.91 31.13
CA PHE A 6 8.88 -40.96 30.08
C PHE A 6 9.83 -39.77 30.17
N PRO A 7 10.68 -39.50 29.17
CA PRO A 7 11.39 -38.23 29.14
C PRO A 7 10.41 -37.15 28.68
N THR A 8 10.13 -36.22 29.59
CA THR A 8 9.46 -34.95 29.31
C THR A 8 10.40 -34.09 28.46
N LEU A 9 10.51 -34.39 27.17
CA LEU A 9 11.39 -33.69 26.25
C LEU A 9 10.56 -32.90 25.23
N ILE A 10 10.63 -31.57 25.40
CA ILE A 10 10.59 -30.56 24.34
C ILE A 10 9.29 -30.50 23.52
N PHE A 11 8.39 -29.60 23.95
CA PHE A 11 7.50 -28.86 23.06
C PHE A 11 7.60 -27.37 23.42
N LEU A 12 8.82 -26.80 23.29
CA LEU A 12 9.08 -25.38 23.50
C LEU A 12 9.77 -24.77 22.26
N PHE A 13 9.23 -25.06 21.06
CA PHE A 13 9.77 -24.58 19.78
C PHE A 13 8.69 -24.06 18.81
N ILE A 14 7.58 -23.50 19.30
CA ILE A 14 6.53 -22.94 18.44
C ILE A 14 6.19 -21.49 18.80
N LEU A 15 7.21 -20.65 19.02
CA LEU A 15 7.03 -19.21 19.24
C LEU A 15 8.15 -18.36 18.60
N ILE A 16 8.91 -18.91 17.66
CA ILE A 16 9.72 -18.08 16.76
C ILE A 16 8.77 -17.69 15.62
N PRO A 17 8.31 -16.41 15.51
CA PRO A 17 7.59 -15.99 14.33
C PRO A 17 8.48 -16.29 13.12
N PRO A 18 7.93 -16.83 12.02
CA PRO A 18 8.76 -17.25 10.91
C PRO A 18 9.60 -16.07 10.44
N CYS A 19 10.93 -16.22 10.51
CA CYS A 19 11.94 -15.30 9.93
C CYS A 19 11.81 -15.13 8.40
N TRP A 20 10.73 -15.68 7.82
CA TRP A 20 10.45 -15.81 6.40
C TRP A 20 9.46 -14.76 5.88
N ALA A 21 8.88 -13.93 6.74
CA ALA A 21 8.03 -12.83 6.29
C ALA A 21 8.90 -11.82 5.51
N GLU A 22 8.59 -11.63 4.23
CA GLU A 22 9.28 -10.63 3.41
C GLU A 22 9.09 -9.23 4.01
N THR A 23 10.19 -8.49 4.14
CA THR A 23 10.14 -7.09 4.57
C THR A 23 9.91 -6.18 3.38
N TYR A 24 9.32 -5.00 3.63
CA TYR A 24 9.15 -3.97 2.60
C TYR A 24 10.48 -3.67 1.89
N GLU A 25 11.56 -3.49 2.65
CA GLU A 25 12.89 -3.22 2.10
C GLU A 25 13.41 -4.33 1.16
N ASN A 26 13.23 -5.59 1.55
CA ASN A 26 13.64 -6.73 0.74
C ASN A 26 12.79 -6.86 -0.54
N TRP A 27 11.50 -6.57 -0.44
CA TRP A 27 10.61 -6.56 -1.60
C TRP A 27 10.96 -5.43 -2.58
N VAL A 28 11.18 -4.20 -2.09
CA VAL A 28 11.58 -3.05 -2.91
C VAL A 28 12.90 -3.32 -3.63
N ALA A 29 13.88 -3.96 -2.96
CA ALA A 29 15.16 -4.31 -3.57
C ALA A 29 15.04 -5.31 -4.75
N LYS A 30 13.95 -6.08 -4.81
CA LYS A 30 13.67 -7.02 -5.92
C LYS A 30 12.90 -6.38 -7.06
N CYS A 31 12.18 -5.29 -6.81
CA CYS A 31 11.44 -4.57 -7.85
C CYS A 31 12.40 -4.02 -8.92
N ARG A 32 11.95 -4.01 -10.16
CA ARG A 32 12.73 -3.59 -11.34
C ARG A 32 12.04 -2.50 -12.14
N SER A 33 10.72 -2.39 -12.01
CA SER A 33 9.93 -1.41 -12.74
C SER A 33 8.67 -1.02 -11.97
N TYR A 34 7.97 -0.02 -12.48
CA TYR A 34 6.65 0.35 -11.97
C TYR A 34 5.64 -0.83 -12.01
N LYS A 35 5.83 -1.82 -12.89
CA LYS A 35 4.93 -2.97 -13.00
C LYS A 35 4.95 -3.82 -11.74
N ASP A 36 6.12 -4.02 -11.12
CA ASP A 36 6.21 -4.80 -9.88
C ASP A 36 5.43 -4.13 -8.73
N VAL A 37 5.41 -2.79 -8.71
CA VAL A 37 4.62 -2.00 -7.75
C VAL A 37 3.13 -2.10 -8.04
N ALA A 38 2.76 -2.02 -9.33
CA ALA A 38 1.38 -2.16 -9.80
C ALA A 38 0.81 -3.54 -9.46
N ASP A 39 1.57 -4.60 -9.73
CA ASP A 39 1.19 -5.98 -9.46
C ASP A 39 0.99 -6.20 -7.96
N TRP A 40 1.91 -5.70 -7.13
CA TRP A 40 1.75 -5.81 -5.68
C TRP A 40 0.51 -5.06 -5.18
N LEU A 41 0.27 -3.83 -5.64
CA LEU A 41 -0.92 -3.07 -5.27
C LEU A 41 -2.19 -3.80 -5.69
N ASN A 42 -2.23 -4.32 -6.91
CA ASN A 42 -3.38 -5.04 -7.45
C ASN A 42 -3.71 -6.32 -6.65
N GLU A 43 -2.68 -7.09 -6.29
CA GLU A 43 -2.86 -8.39 -5.62
C GLU A 43 -3.04 -8.27 -4.11
N ASN A 44 -2.51 -7.21 -3.49
CA ASN A 44 -2.39 -7.13 -2.04
C ASN A 44 -3.16 -5.98 -1.42
N PHE A 45 -3.27 -4.82 -2.07
CA PHE A 45 -3.86 -3.66 -1.41
C PHE A 45 -5.39 -3.67 -1.49
N HIS A 46 -6.04 -3.55 -0.33
CA HIS A 46 -7.48 -3.53 -0.21
C HIS A 46 -7.96 -2.16 0.27
N TYR A 47 -8.76 -1.49 -0.57
CA TYR A 47 -9.40 -0.23 -0.20
C TYR A 47 -10.39 -0.44 0.96
N ASP A 48 -10.19 0.26 2.08
CA ASP A 48 -11.02 0.15 3.29
C ASP A 48 -11.52 1.54 3.71
N PRO A 49 -12.65 2.01 3.17
CA PRO A 49 -13.24 3.29 3.55
C PRO A 49 -13.80 3.29 4.98
N ASP A 50 -14.13 2.10 5.52
CA ASP A 50 -14.69 1.94 6.87
C ASP A 50 -13.62 1.91 7.97
N GLY A 51 -12.36 1.68 7.62
CA GLY A 51 -11.21 1.73 8.53
C GLY A 51 -11.09 3.07 9.27
N ILE A 52 -11.56 4.17 8.65
CA ILE A 52 -11.66 5.50 9.27
C ILE A 52 -12.63 5.48 10.47
N ARG A 53 -13.79 4.82 10.34
CA ARG A 53 -14.85 4.82 11.37
C ARG A 53 -14.44 4.08 12.63
N LYS A 54 -13.63 3.01 12.49
CA LYS A 54 -13.12 2.24 13.64
C LYS A 54 -12.08 3.04 14.46
N GLY A 55 -11.27 3.88 13.81
CA GLY A 55 -10.32 4.78 14.47
C GLY A 55 -10.95 6.04 15.07
N ALA A 56 -12.06 6.52 14.48
CA ALA A 56 -12.79 7.69 14.97
C ALA A 56 -13.61 7.40 16.24
N ASN A 57 -14.20 6.20 16.35
CA ASN A 57 -15.00 5.80 17.52
C ASN A 57 -14.17 5.50 18.77
N THR A 58 -12.84 5.48 18.70
CA THR A 58 -11.98 5.11 19.83
C THR A 58 -11.29 6.28 20.55
N LYS A 59 -11.36 7.53 20.08
CA LYS A 59 -10.83 8.69 20.85
C LYS A 59 -11.62 9.96 20.61
N GLN A 60 -12.56 10.20 21.51
CA GLN A 60 -13.15 11.50 21.81
C GLN A 60 -12.12 12.35 22.58
N ASP A 61 -11.05 12.81 21.94
CA ASP A 61 -10.24 13.92 22.46
C ASP A 61 -9.26 14.44 21.38
N ASN A 62 -9.40 15.72 21.05
CA ASN A 62 -8.48 16.61 20.31
C ASN A 62 -7.99 16.17 18.92
N GLN A 63 -8.44 16.91 17.89
CA GLN A 63 -7.89 17.04 16.52
C GLN A 63 -6.78 16.04 16.16
N LYS A 64 -7.16 14.78 15.99
CA LYS A 64 -6.26 13.75 15.47
C LYS A 64 -6.24 13.90 13.96
N PHE A 65 -5.21 14.56 13.43
CA PHE A 65 -4.83 14.38 12.03
C PHE A 65 -4.84 12.86 11.77
N LEU A 66 -5.61 12.40 10.78
CA LEU A 66 -5.59 11.00 10.38
C LEU A 66 -4.13 10.67 10.07
N LYS A 67 -3.51 9.82 10.91
CA LYS A 67 -2.12 9.44 10.69
C LYS A 67 -2.10 8.53 9.47
N VAL A 68 -1.70 9.10 8.34
CA VAL A 68 -1.51 8.36 7.09
C VAL A 68 -0.44 7.29 7.32
N LYS A 69 -0.74 6.05 6.95
CA LYS A 69 0.22 4.94 7.06
C LYS A 69 1.38 5.16 6.08
N GLY A 70 2.59 4.95 6.56
CA GLY A 70 3.78 4.94 5.69
C GLY A 70 3.86 3.66 4.85
N SER A 71 4.74 3.62 3.86
CA SER A 71 4.82 2.52 2.89
C SER A 71 5.10 1.16 3.53
N GLU A 72 5.96 1.08 4.55
CA GLU A 72 6.21 -0.17 5.26
C GLU A 72 4.97 -0.66 6.03
N GLU A 73 4.22 0.27 6.63
CA GLU A 73 2.99 -0.06 7.33
C GLU A 73 1.89 -0.48 6.34
N THR A 74 1.75 0.21 5.20
CA THR A 74 0.86 -0.18 4.11
C THR A 74 1.25 -1.55 3.55
N PHE A 75 2.55 -1.84 3.38
CA PHE A 75 3.04 -3.15 2.93
C PHE A 75 2.60 -4.28 3.86
N ARG A 76 2.72 -4.04 5.17
CA ARG A 76 2.34 -5.02 6.19
C ARG A 76 0.84 -5.18 6.32
N CYS A 77 0.10 -4.07 6.37
CA CYS A 77 -1.33 -4.07 6.63
C CYS A 77 -2.17 -4.36 5.40
N LYS A 78 -1.64 -4.12 4.20
CA LYS A 78 -2.30 -4.42 2.91
C LYS A 78 -3.66 -3.76 2.73
N THR A 79 -3.94 -2.67 3.46
CA THR A 79 -5.24 -1.99 3.44
C THR A 79 -5.12 -0.51 3.77
N GLY A 80 -6.02 0.32 3.25
CA GLY A 80 -6.08 1.75 3.53
C GLY A 80 -7.01 2.50 2.58
N LEU A 81 -6.86 3.83 2.56
CA LEU A 81 -7.58 4.70 1.64
C LEU A 81 -6.72 5.00 0.41
N SER A 82 -7.25 5.84 -0.49
CA SER A 82 -6.51 6.42 -1.61
C SER A 82 -5.17 7.02 -1.19
N LEU A 83 -5.14 7.77 -0.09
CA LEU A 83 -3.92 8.43 0.36
C LEU A 83 -2.82 7.43 0.80
N GLU A 84 -3.16 6.35 1.49
CA GLU A 84 -2.17 5.30 1.83
C GLU A 84 -1.66 4.55 0.60
N ALA A 85 -2.54 4.24 -0.35
CA ALA A 85 -2.15 3.60 -1.62
C ALA A 85 -1.15 4.48 -2.39
N VAL A 86 -1.44 5.78 -2.46
CA VAL A 86 -0.61 6.74 -3.20
C VAL A 86 0.71 7.04 -2.50
N VAL A 87 0.72 7.14 -1.17
CA VAL A 87 1.98 7.26 -0.40
C VAL A 87 2.87 6.05 -0.64
N PHE A 88 2.29 4.84 -0.62
CA PHE A 88 3.01 3.62 -0.92
C PHE A 88 3.59 3.63 -2.34
N ALA A 89 2.76 3.92 -3.34
CA ALA A 89 3.16 3.95 -4.75
C ALA A 89 4.27 4.97 -4.98
N LYS A 90 4.06 6.24 -4.60
CA LYS A 90 5.04 7.33 -4.76
C LYS A 90 6.38 7.00 -4.14
N HIS A 91 6.37 6.55 -2.89
CA HIS A 91 7.61 6.26 -2.17
C HIS A 91 8.35 5.10 -2.82
N THR A 92 7.64 4.03 -3.16
CA THR A 92 8.23 2.83 -3.75
C THR A 92 8.79 3.11 -5.15
N LEU A 93 8.03 3.79 -6.01
CA LEU A 93 8.46 4.15 -7.36
C LEU A 93 9.72 4.99 -7.35
N ASN A 94 9.77 6.04 -6.53
CA ASN A 94 10.95 6.91 -6.44
C ASN A 94 12.17 6.23 -5.81
N ARG A 95 11.97 5.15 -5.03
CA ARG A 95 13.07 4.32 -4.52
C ARG A 95 13.61 3.35 -5.57
N ILE A 96 12.74 2.80 -6.42
CA ILE A 96 13.15 1.90 -7.51
C ILE A 96 13.84 2.69 -8.62
N ASN A 97 13.24 3.82 -9.02
CA ASN A 97 13.80 4.72 -10.02
C ASN A 97 13.36 6.17 -9.76
N PRO A 98 14.27 7.07 -9.33
CA PRO A 98 13.93 8.46 -9.09
C PRO A 98 13.53 9.23 -10.37
N ASP A 99 13.90 8.75 -11.56
CA ASP A 99 13.52 9.38 -12.84
C ASP A 99 12.01 9.28 -13.12
N TYR A 100 11.32 8.36 -12.44
CA TYR A 100 9.87 8.30 -12.45
C TYR A 100 9.22 9.57 -11.90
N ARG A 101 9.92 10.33 -11.04
CA ARG A 101 9.43 11.59 -10.46
C ARG A 101 8.00 11.45 -9.94
N ALA A 102 7.74 10.35 -9.23
CA ALA A 102 6.40 10.00 -8.80
C ALA A 102 5.89 11.00 -7.77
N GLU A 103 4.65 11.43 -7.91
CA GLU A 103 4.01 12.46 -7.11
C GLU A 103 2.58 12.10 -6.71
N ILE A 104 2.09 12.77 -5.67
CA ILE A 104 0.71 12.64 -5.20
C ILE A 104 -0.10 13.66 -5.97
N ILE A 105 -1.10 13.21 -6.71
CA ILE A 105 -2.05 14.07 -7.41
C ILE A 105 -3.36 14.03 -6.63
N HIS A 106 -3.83 15.21 -6.23
CA HIS A 106 -5.13 15.38 -5.59
C HIS A 106 -6.18 15.66 -6.67
N LEU A 107 -7.11 14.73 -6.82
CA LEU A 107 -8.29 14.91 -7.64
C LEU A 107 -9.41 15.45 -6.77
N LEU A 108 -9.96 16.59 -7.17
CA LEU A 108 -11.11 17.24 -6.57
C LEU A 108 -12.35 16.93 -7.41
N PRO A 109 -13.04 15.80 -7.19
CA PRO A 109 -14.33 15.57 -7.81
C PRO A 109 -15.33 16.59 -7.28
N GLU A 110 -16.07 17.27 -8.17
CA GLU A 110 -17.02 18.34 -7.83
C GLU A 110 -18.09 17.93 -6.78
N LYS A 111 -18.30 16.63 -6.55
CA LYS A 111 -19.37 16.09 -5.70
C LYS A 111 -18.96 14.92 -4.78
N SER A 112 -17.69 14.56 -4.65
CA SER A 112 -17.29 13.45 -3.77
C SER A 112 -16.08 13.77 -2.88
N SER A 113 -15.76 12.83 -1.98
CA SER A 113 -14.60 12.93 -1.10
C SER A 113 -13.31 13.09 -1.91
N ALA A 114 -12.35 13.83 -1.37
CA ALA A 114 -11.01 13.98 -1.93
C ALA A 114 -10.45 12.62 -2.37
N HIS A 115 -10.07 12.51 -3.64
CA HIS A 115 -9.45 11.30 -4.18
C HIS A 115 -7.99 11.60 -4.51
N TYR A 116 -7.11 10.64 -4.24
CA TYR A 116 -5.69 10.80 -4.48
C TYR A 116 -5.23 9.69 -5.41
N VAL A 117 -4.42 10.06 -6.39
CA VAL A 117 -3.77 9.10 -7.29
C VAL A 117 -2.26 9.36 -7.33
N CYS A 118 -1.47 8.36 -7.70
CA CYS A 118 -0.03 8.53 -7.88
C CYS A 118 0.28 8.75 -9.35
N GLY A 119 0.76 9.94 -9.71
CA GLY A 119 1.28 10.22 -11.04
C GLY A 119 2.77 9.91 -11.12
N PHE A 120 3.24 9.37 -12.23
CA PHE A 120 4.67 9.20 -12.49
C PHE A 120 4.97 9.30 -13.99
N HIS A 121 6.22 9.59 -14.33
CA HIS A 121 6.66 9.82 -15.70
C HIS A 121 7.52 8.66 -16.22
N LEU A 122 7.23 8.21 -17.43
CA LEU A 122 8.07 7.24 -18.15
C LEU A 122 8.10 7.63 -19.64
N GLY A 123 9.30 7.79 -20.19
CA GLY A 123 9.46 8.15 -21.61
C GLY A 123 8.81 9.50 -21.96
N GLY A 124 8.78 10.45 -21.03
CA GLY A 124 8.14 11.75 -21.21
C GLY A 124 6.61 11.74 -21.12
N LYS A 125 5.97 10.60 -20.83
CA LYS A 125 4.52 10.46 -20.65
C LYS A 125 4.14 10.32 -19.19
N LEU A 126 2.96 10.81 -18.84
CA LEU A 126 2.33 10.63 -17.54
C LEU A 126 1.64 9.26 -17.48
N PHE A 127 1.82 8.57 -16.37
CA PHE A 127 1.07 7.38 -15.99
C PHE A 127 0.46 7.61 -14.61
N ILE A 128 -0.72 7.02 -14.37
CA ILE A 128 -1.45 7.17 -13.12
C ILE A 128 -1.65 5.80 -12.48
N MET A 129 -1.21 5.62 -11.24
CA MET A 129 -1.61 4.49 -10.39
C MET A 129 -2.77 4.93 -9.50
N ASP A 130 -3.95 4.36 -9.73
CA ASP A 130 -5.14 4.53 -8.90
C ASP A 130 -5.53 3.16 -8.34
N TYR A 131 -5.19 2.89 -7.08
CA TYR A 131 -5.48 1.60 -6.41
C TYR A 131 -6.30 1.76 -5.14
N GLY A 132 -6.68 2.99 -4.78
CA GLY A 132 -7.48 3.27 -3.60
C GLY A 132 -8.82 3.89 -3.95
N SER A 133 -9.50 3.30 -4.94
CA SER A 133 -10.80 3.74 -5.43
C SER A 133 -11.91 2.80 -4.96
N PRO A 134 -13.12 3.31 -4.64
CA PRO A 134 -14.30 2.48 -4.45
C PRO A 134 -14.83 1.88 -5.77
N TYR A 135 -14.33 2.36 -6.93
CA TYR A 135 -14.77 1.93 -8.25
C TYR A 135 -13.75 0.94 -8.83
N GLU A 136 -14.09 -0.34 -8.85
CA GLU A 136 -13.18 -1.42 -9.31
C GLU A 136 -12.66 -1.18 -10.73
N ASN A 137 -13.48 -0.60 -11.61
CA ASN A 137 -13.07 -0.28 -12.99
C ASN A 137 -12.03 0.84 -13.09
N MET A 138 -11.84 1.62 -12.03
CA MET A 138 -10.79 2.63 -11.95
C MET A 138 -9.50 2.08 -11.34
N ILE A 139 -9.54 0.90 -10.71
CA ILE A 139 -8.36 0.32 -10.07
C ILE A 139 -7.37 -0.13 -11.16
N GLY A 140 -6.16 0.43 -11.11
CA GLY A 140 -5.10 0.04 -12.03
C GLY A 140 -4.05 1.10 -12.28
N THR A 141 -3.18 0.79 -13.24
CA THR A 141 -2.22 1.73 -13.82
C THR A 141 -2.71 2.19 -15.19
N HIS A 142 -2.87 3.50 -15.37
CA HIS A 142 -3.45 4.15 -16.55
C HIS A 142 -2.41 4.98 -17.29
N GLY A 143 -2.65 5.22 -18.57
CA GLY A 143 -1.76 5.95 -19.48
C GLY A 143 -1.19 5.05 -20.59
N PRO A 144 -0.23 5.54 -21.39
CA PRO A 144 0.43 6.85 -21.27
C PRO A 144 -0.49 8.03 -21.61
N PHE A 145 -0.30 9.15 -20.91
CA PHE A 145 -0.97 10.43 -21.16
C PHE A 145 0.04 11.54 -21.43
N GLU A 146 -0.36 12.62 -22.13
CA GLU A 146 0.45 13.84 -22.22
C GLU A 146 0.37 14.68 -20.95
N ASN A 147 -0.78 14.66 -20.28
CA ASN A 147 -1.08 15.49 -19.10
C ASN A 147 -2.24 14.88 -18.30
N LEU A 148 -2.57 15.49 -17.16
CA LEU A 148 -3.61 15.00 -16.26
C LEU A 148 -5.03 15.11 -16.84
N ASP A 149 -5.29 16.06 -17.75
CA ASP A 149 -6.62 16.31 -18.33
C ASP A 149 -7.10 15.13 -19.19
N GLU A 150 -6.19 14.29 -19.70
CA GLU A 150 -6.53 13.08 -20.44
C GLU A 150 -7.01 11.93 -19.55
N TYR A 151 -6.76 12.02 -18.24
CA TYR A 151 -7.15 11.00 -17.26
C TYR A 151 -8.47 11.32 -16.54
N VAL A 152 -8.75 12.61 -16.29
CA VAL A 152 -9.88 13.08 -15.47
C VAL A 152 -11.19 13.24 -16.22
#